data_AF-A0A0D6AU49-F1
#
_entry.id   AF-A0A0D6AU49-F1
#
_cell.length_a   1.000
_cell.length_b   1.000
_cell.length_c   1.000
_cell.angle_alpha   90.00
_cell.angle_beta   90.00
_cell.angle_gamma   90.00
#
_symmetry.space_group_name_H-M   'P 1'
#
loop_
_entity.id
_entity.type
_entity.pdbx_description
1 polymer ?
#
loop_
_entity_poly.entity_id
_entity_poly.type
_entity_poly.pdbx_seq_one_letter_code
_entity_poly.pdbx_strand_id
1 'polypeptide(L)' 'MISQKTIENARQAHRTALLETLERRLEVAKSKGQSALVDQLEAEKHYYTK' A
#
# COMPACT_ATOMS: atom_id res chain seq x y z
N MET A 1 24.37 13.15 11.27
CA MET A 1 23.67 13.83 10.16
C MET A 1 22.99 12.76 9.32
N ILE A 2 21.66 12.71 9.27
CA ILE A 2 20.96 11.71 8.44
C ILE A 2 21.15 12.14 6.99
N SER A 3 21.65 11.23 6.15
CA SER A 3 21.89 11.54 4.74
C SER A 3 20.56 11.59 3.97
N GLN A 4 20.46 12.43 2.93
CA GLN A 4 19.29 12.46 2.05
C GLN A 4 18.97 11.05 1.50
N LYS A 5 20.01 10.25 1.21
CA LYS A 5 19.87 8.86 0.76
C LYS A 5 19.17 7.97 1.80
N THR A 6 19.44 8.18 3.09
CA THR A 6 18.77 7.46 4.18
C THR A 6 17.28 7.81 4.23
N ILE A 7 16.92 9.07 3.99
CA ILE A 7 15.52 9.54 3.96
C ILE A 7 14.78 8.93 2.76
N GLU A 8 15.38 8.97 1.57
CA GLU A 8 14.78 8.37 0.37
C GLU A 8 14.59 6.85 0.52
N ASN A 9 15.59 6.14 1.06
CA ASN A 9 15.48 4.71 1.30
C ASN A 9 14.36 4.37 2.29
N ALA A 10 14.21 5.15 3.37
CA ALA A 10 13.15 4.95 4.35
C ALA A 10 11.77 5.21 3.73
N ARG A 11 11.64 6.26 2.91
CA ARG A 11 10.41 6.58 2.18
C ARG A 11 10.03 5.46 1.21
N GLN A 12 11.00 4.90 0.51
CA GLN A 12 10.77 3.81 -0.43
C GLN A 12 10.38 2.52 0.29
N ALA A 13 11.08 2.16 1.38
CA ALA A 13 10.72 1.00 2.20
C ALA A 13 9.30 1.13 2.78
N HIS A 14 8.93 2.32 3.24
CA HIS A 14 7.58 2.59 3.74
C HIS A 14 6.51 2.42 2.64
N ARG A 15 6.76 2.96 1.43
CA ARG A 15 5.85 2.78 0.28
C ARG A 15 5.68 1.30 -0.06
N THR A 16 6.77 0.54 -0.11
CA THR A 16 6.72 -0.91 -0.39
C THR A 16 5.89 -1.64 0.66
N ALA A 17 6.16 -1.43 1.95
CA ALA A 17 5.43 -2.09 3.03
C ALA A 17 3.92 -1.76 3.02
N LEU A 18 3.57 -0.51 2.68
CA LEU A 18 2.17 -0.10 2.51
C LEU A 18 1.50 -0.85 1.36
N LEU A 19 2.16 -0.95 0.21
CA LEU A 19 1.63 -1.66 -0.96
C LEU A 19 1.45 -3.16 -0.68
N GLU A 20 2.43 -3.82 -0.05
CA GLU A 20 2.32 -5.24 0.32
C GLU A 20 1.16 -5.49 1.29
N THR A 21 0.98 -4.59 2.27
CA THR A 21 -0.13 -4.68 3.23
C THR A 21 -1.48 -4.46 2.54
N LEU A 22 -1.56 -3.50 1.62
CA LEU A 22 -2.75 -3.22 0.81
C LEU A 22 -3.13 -4.42 -0.06
N GLU A 23 -2.17 -5.06 -0.71
CA GLU A 23 -2.39 -6.24 -1.54
C GLU A 23 -2.94 -7.41 -0.73
N ARG A 24 -2.37 -7.69 0.44
CA ARG A 24 -2.89 -8.73 1.34
C ARG A 24 -4.31 -8.42 1.80
N ARG A 25 -4.61 -7.15 2.15
CA ARG A 25 -5.96 -6.74 2.55
C ARG A 25 -6.96 -6.88 1.40
N LEU A 26 -6.55 -6.57 0.17
CA LEU A 26 -7.36 -6.77 -1.03
C LEU A 26 -7.68 -8.24 -1.27
N GLU A 27 -6.70 -9.13 -1.17
CA GLU A 27 -6.90 -10.58 -1.33
C GLU A 27 -7.91 -11.12 -0.30
N VAL A 28 -7.78 -10.71 0.97
CA VAL A 28 -8.71 -11.08 2.03
C VAL A 28 -10.11 -10.50 1.79
N ALA A 29 -10.21 -9.23 1.38
CA ALA A 29 -11.50 -8.60 1.08
C ALA A 29 -12.20 -9.26 -0.12
N LYS A 30 -11.46 -9.62 -1.17
CA LYS A 30 -11.95 -10.33 -2.36
C LYS A 30 -12.45 -11.73 -2.00
N SER A 31 -11.68 -12.50 -1.22
CA SER A 31 -12.10 -13.85 -0.79
C SER A 31 -13.33 -13.84 0.12
N LYS A 32 -13.57 -12.75 0.85
CA LYS A 32 -14.75 -12.56 1.69
C LYS A 32 -15.95 -11.91 0.99
N GLY A 33 -15.82 -11.55 -0.30
CA GLY A 33 -16.88 -10.87 -1.04
C GLY A 33 -17.22 -9.46 -0.53
N GLN A 34 -16.27 -8.78 0.13
CA GLN A 34 -16.48 -7.46 0.72
C GLN A 34 -16.29 -6.36 -0.32
N SER A 35 -17.20 -6.24 -1.28
CA SER A 35 -17.06 -5.36 -2.46
C SER A 35 -16.73 -3.90 -2.12
N ALA A 36 -17.43 -3.29 -1.15
CA ALA A 36 -17.16 -1.91 -0.74
C ALA A 36 -15.75 -1.71 -0.17
N LEU A 37 -15.22 -2.72 0.54
CA LEU A 37 -13.87 -2.68 1.07
C LEU A 37 -12.84 -2.88 -0.06
N VAL A 38 -13.14 -3.72 -1.04
CA VAL A 38 -12.29 -3.88 -2.23
C VAL A 38 -12.17 -2.55 -2.98
N ASP A 39 -13.29 -1.88 -3.26
CA ASP A 39 -13.29 -0.60 -3.99
C ASP A 39 -12.46 0.47 -3.26
N GLN A 40 -12.59 0.55 -1.93
CA GLN A 40 -11.81 1.48 -1.11
C GLN A 40 -10.32 1.17 -1.17
N LEU A 41 -9.93 -0.10 -1.05
CA LEU A 41 -8.53 -0.51 -1.05
C LEU A 41 -7.89 -0.40 -2.45
N GLU A 42 -8.65 -0.60 -3.53
CA GLU A 42 -8.17 -0.39 -4.89
C GLU A 42 -7.95 1.10 -5.19
N ALA A 43 -8.84 1.97 -4.72
CA ALA A 43 -8.65 3.42 -4.78
C ALA A 43 -7.41 3.88 -3.97
N GLU A 44 -7.21 3.31 -2.78
CA GLU A 44 -6.03 3.57 -1.94
C GLU A 44 -4.74 3.09 -2.63
N LYS A 45 -4.74 1.89 -3.20
CA LYS A 45 -3.60 1.37 -3.99
C LYS A 45 -3.26 2.30 -5.16
N HIS A 46 -4.28 2.75 -5.90
CA HIS A 46 -4.09 3.66 -7.04
C HIS A 46 -3.51 5.02 -6.63
N TYR A 47 -3.87 5.55 -5.45
CA TYR A 47 -3.28 6.77 -4.91
C TYR A 47 -1.77 6.62 -4.66
N TYR A 48 -1.35 5.48 -4.11
CA TYR A 48 0.05 5.22 -3.80
C TYR A 48 0.89 4.72 -4.98
N THR A 49 0.29 4.35 -6.12
CA THR A 49 1.02 3.95 -7.34
C THR A 49 1.12 5.07 -8.38
N LYS A 50 0.33 6.14 -8.26
CA LYS A 50 0.55 7.40 -8.98
C LYS A 50 1.84 8.12 -8.53
#